data_AF-A0A074MHX8-F1
#
_entry.id   AF-A0A074MHX8-F1
#
_cell.length_a   1.000
_cell.length_b   1.000
_cell.length_c   1.000
_cell.angle_alpha   90.00
_cell.angle_beta   90.00
_cell.angle_gamma   90.00
#
_symmetry.space_group_name_H-M   'P 1'
#
loop_
_entity.id
_entity.type
_entity.pdbx_description
1 polymer ?
#
loop_
_entity_poly.entity_id
_entity_poly.type
_entity_poly.pdbx_seq_one_letter_code
_entity_poly.pdbx_strand_id
1 'polypeptide(L)'
;MSDVDGLMLGLGLMVAGTSLGAILRPDLLVKESRSNRDARLRELDAGAPEAFFEERRELEAYPPRFDLSHRTLRILGAAGLALGIAAMFAGFAR
;
A
#
# COMPACT_ATOMS: atom_id res chain seq x y z
N MET A 1 -22.13 -20.04 -16.61
CA MET A 1 -21.64 -19.15 -15.55
C MET A 1 -22.81 -18.90 -14.61
N SER A 2 -22.77 -19.42 -13.40
CA SER A 2 -23.79 -19.09 -12.40
C SER A 2 -23.58 -17.66 -11.88
N ASP A 3 -24.61 -17.01 -11.35
CA ASP A 3 -24.50 -15.66 -10.77
C ASP A 3 -23.42 -15.58 -9.67
N VAL A 4 -23.19 -16.69 -8.97
CA VAL A 4 -22.18 -16.83 -7.92
C VAL A 4 -20.76 -16.82 -8.49
N ASP A 5 -20.53 -17.42 -9.66
CA ASP A 5 -19.21 -17.45 -10.31
C ASP A 5 -18.81 -16.05 -10.79
N GLY A 6 -19.76 -15.31 -11.36
CA GLY A 6 -19.56 -13.92 -11.78
C GLY A 6 -19.25 -13.00 -10.59
N LEU A 7 -19.94 -13.19 -9.46
CA LEU A 7 -19.66 -12.48 -8.22
C LEU A 7 -18.27 -12.78 -7.66
N MET A 8 -17.87 -14.05 -7.62
CA MET A 8 -16.55 -14.47 -7.12
C MET A 8 -15.41 -13.92 -7.98
N LEU A 9 -15.58 -13.91 -9.31
CA LEU A 9 -14.62 -13.32 -10.24
C LEU A 9 -14.51 -11.80 -10.07
N GLY A 10 -15.65 -11.10 -9.97
CA GLY A 10 -15.67 -9.65 -9.78
C GLY A 10 -15.03 -9.23 -8.45
N LEU A 11 -15.36 -9.94 -7.37
CA LEU A 11 -14.84 -9.69 -6.03
C LEU A 11 -13.34 -10.01 -5.96
N GLY A 12 -12.91 -11.11 -6.56
CA GLY A 12 -11.50 -11.47 -6.71
C GLY A 12 -10.70 -10.43 -7.49
N LEU A 13 -11.24 -9.90 -8.60
CA LEU A 13 -10.60 -8.85 -9.40
C LEU A 13 -10.44 -7.56 -8.60
N MET A 14 -11.48 -7.14 -7.89
CA MET A 14 -11.48 -5.91 -7.10
C MET A 14 -10.49 -5.99 -5.92
N VAL A 15 -10.46 -7.11 -5.20
CA VAL A 15 -9.54 -7.35 -4.10
C VAL A 15 -8.10 -7.47 -4.60
N ALA A 16 -7.85 -8.18 -5.70
CA ALA A 16 -6.52 -8.30 -6.29
C ALA A 16 -6.00 -6.94 -6.78
N GLY A 17 -6.84 -6.15 -7.47
CA GLY A 17 -6.46 -4.83 -7.98
C GLY A 17 -6.13 -3.82 -6.87
N THR A 18 -6.96 -3.74 -5.84
CA THR A 18 -6.70 -2.87 -4.67
C THR A 18 -5.45 -3.31 -3.90
N SER A 19 -5.24 -4.62 -3.75
CA SER A 19 -4.04 -5.19 -3.13
C SER A 19 -2.77 -4.93 -3.93
N LEU A 20 -2.85 -5.01 -5.27
CA LEU A 20 -1.73 -4.70 -6.16
C LEU A 20 -1.33 -3.22 -6.02
N GLY A 21 -2.32 -2.32 -5.94
CA GLY A 21 -2.10 -0.89 -5.71
C GLY A 21 -1.37 -0.61 -4.40
N ALA A 22 -1.75 -1.30 -3.32
CA ALA A 22 -1.09 -1.22 -2.01
C ALA A 22 0.37 -1.72 -2.03
N ILE A 23 0.70 -2.68 -2.91
CA ILE A 23 2.07 -3.21 -3.06
C ILE A 23 2.94 -2.32 -3.96
N LEU A 24 2.39 -1.85 -5.09
CA LEU A 24 3.12 -1.13 -6.15
C LEU A 24 3.32 0.36 -5.85
N ARG A 25 2.42 1.00 -5.11
CA ARG A 25 2.55 2.42 -4.73
C ARG A 25 2.60 2.60 -3.22
N PRO A 26 3.62 2.06 -2.55
CA PRO A 26 3.81 2.32 -1.13
C PRO A 26 3.98 3.83 -0.90
N ASP A 27 4.62 4.57 -1.82
CA ASP A 27 4.94 6.00 -1.74
C ASP A 27 3.74 6.92 -1.49
N LEU A 28 2.56 6.56 -2.02
CA LEU A 28 1.32 7.29 -1.74
C LEU A 28 0.79 7.03 -0.33
N LEU A 29 1.12 5.88 0.25
CA LEU A 29 0.73 5.45 1.59
C LEU A 29 1.82 5.79 2.64
N VAL A 30 3.04 6.06 2.20
CA VAL A 30 4.16 6.54 3.06
C VAL A 30 3.83 7.89 3.68
N LYS A 31 3.11 8.76 2.95
CA LYS A 31 2.60 10.03 3.48
C LYS A 31 1.62 9.85 4.65
N GLU A 32 1.15 8.63 4.92
CA GLU A 32 0.22 8.32 6.01
C GLU A 32 0.89 7.70 7.25
N SER A 33 2.20 7.41 7.25
CA SER A 33 2.90 6.77 8.38
C SER A 33 3.95 7.66 9.06
N ARG A 34 3.77 7.89 10.38
CA ARG A 34 4.71 8.67 11.22
C ARG A 34 6.12 8.09 11.28
N SER A 35 6.26 6.78 11.47
CA SER A 35 7.60 6.18 11.63
C SER A 35 8.47 6.28 10.38
N ASN A 36 7.87 6.21 9.18
CA ASN A 36 8.62 6.34 7.93
C ASN A 36 8.99 7.79 7.62
N ARG A 37 8.12 8.75 7.96
CA ARG A 37 8.48 10.17 7.92
C ARG A 37 9.69 10.45 8.82
N ASP A 38 9.67 9.96 10.05
CA ASP A 38 10.75 10.23 11.01
C ASP A 38 12.06 9.48 10.67
N ALA A 39 11.97 8.35 9.96
CA ALA A 39 13.14 7.70 9.37
C ALA A 39 13.69 8.51 8.19
N ARG A 40 12.81 9.00 7.30
CA ARG A 40 13.19 9.83 6.16
C ARG A 40 13.78 11.16 6.59
N LEU A 41 13.20 11.83 7.59
CA LEU A 41 13.76 13.05 8.18
C LEU A 41 15.18 12.82 8.74
N ARG A 42 15.43 11.67 9.38
CA ARG A 42 16.77 11.30 9.86
C ARG A 42 17.76 11.02 8.72
N GLU A 43 17.32 10.42 7.62
CA GLU A 43 18.15 10.28 6.41
C GLU A 43 18.47 11.64 5.78
N LEU A 44 17.50 12.56 5.77
CA LEU A 44 17.67 13.91 5.24
C LEU A 44 18.59 14.77 6.12
N ASP A 45 18.50 14.65 7.44
CA ASP A 45 19.42 15.30 8.39
C ASP A 45 20.85 14.76 8.29
N ALA A 46 21.02 13.50 7.86
CA ALA A 46 22.33 12.89 7.63
C ALA A 46 22.90 13.15 6.20
N GLY A 47 22.08 13.67 5.27
CA GLY A 47 22.44 13.91 3.87
C GLY A 47 22.72 15.38 3.53
N ALA A 48 23.04 15.68 2.26
CA ALA A 48 23.28 17.04 1.78
C ALA A 48 21.97 17.87 1.81
N PRO A 49 21.88 18.90 2.67
CA PRO A 49 20.61 19.54 3.05
C PRO A 49 19.93 20.35 1.93
N GLU A 50 20.66 20.72 0.87
CA GLU A 50 20.12 21.58 -0.19
C GLU A 50 19.27 20.84 -1.23
N ALA A 51 19.54 19.55 -1.48
CA ALA A 51 18.83 18.79 -2.52
C ALA A 51 17.40 18.35 -2.10
N PHE A 52 17.10 18.39 -0.79
CA PHE A 52 15.88 17.80 -0.22
C PHE A 52 15.14 18.76 0.72
N PHE A 53 15.43 20.06 0.66
CA PHE A 53 14.84 21.07 1.54
C PHE A 53 13.31 21.16 1.37
N GLU A 54 12.83 21.07 0.13
CA GLU A 54 11.39 21.05 -0.18
C GLU A 54 10.71 19.76 0.32
N GLU A 55 11.35 18.60 0.14
CA GLU A 55 10.85 17.30 0.64
C GLU A 55 10.70 17.31 2.17
N ARG A 56 11.69 17.86 2.89
CA ARG A 56 11.62 18.03 4.34
C ARG A 56 10.47 18.95 4.76
N ARG A 57 10.31 20.08 4.09
CA ARG A 57 9.26 21.06 4.41
C ARG A 57 7.87 20.49 4.18
N GLU A 58 7.68 19.70 3.13
CA GLU A 58 6.41 19.02 2.85
C GLU A 58 6.08 17.95 3.91
N LEU A 59 7.07 17.18 4.34
CA LEU A 59 6.94 16.16 5.38
C LEU A 59 6.63 16.75 6.76
N GLU A 60 7.18 17.92 7.08
CA GLU A 60 6.89 18.65 8.32
C GLU A 60 5.49 19.30 8.31
N ALA A 61 5.07 19.87 7.17
CA ALA A 61 3.80 20.57 7.03
C ALA A 61 2.58 19.65 7.11
N TYR A 62 2.70 18.40 6.66
CA TYR A 62 1.61 17.43 6.66
C TYR A 62 1.97 16.19 7.49
N PRO A 63 1.87 16.28 8.84
CA PRO A 63 2.16 15.16 9.70
C PRO A 63 1.15 14.02 9.45
N PRO A 64 1.62 12.79 9.17
CA PRO A 64 0.76 11.64 8.98
C PRO A 64 -0.10 11.37 10.22
N ARG A 65 -1.35 10.99 9.96
CA ARG A 65 -2.36 10.71 11.00
C ARG A 65 -2.33 9.27 11.51
N PHE A 66 -1.69 8.36 10.77
CA PHE A 66 -1.64 6.94 11.08
C PHE A 66 -0.19 6.46 11.24
N ASP A 67 -0.01 5.29 11.85
CA ASP A 67 1.31 4.63 11.93
C ASP A 67 1.21 3.25 11.29
N LEU A 68 1.12 3.26 9.96
CA LEU A 68 1.10 2.06 9.15
C LEU A 68 2.50 1.79 8.61
N SER A 69 3.20 0.83 9.22
CA SER A 69 4.54 0.45 8.75
C SER A 69 4.49 -0.09 7.31
N HIS A 70 5.49 0.24 6.48
CA HIS A 70 5.60 -0.28 5.10
C HIS A 70 5.53 -1.81 5.06
N ARG A 71 6.07 -2.47 6.09
CA ARG A 71 6.09 -3.92 6.20
C ARG A 71 4.69 -4.47 6.41
N THR A 72 3.91 -3.87 7.31
CA THR A 72 2.51 -4.26 7.56
C THR A 72 1.67 -4.08 6.30
N LEU A 73 1.86 -2.98 5.58
CA LEU A 73 1.07 -2.65 4.40
C LEU A 73 1.37 -3.59 3.23
N ARG A 74 2.64 -3.94 3.04
CA ARG A 74 3.06 -4.98 2.08
C ARG A 74 2.53 -6.36 2.45
N ILE A 75 2.54 -6.74 3.73
CA ILE A 75 2.01 -8.04 4.18
C ILE A 75 0.50 -8.11 3.96
N LEU A 76 -0.25 -7.07 4.33
CA LEU A 76 -1.69 -7.00 4.11
C LEU A 76 -2.03 -6.99 2.61
N GLY A 77 -1.29 -6.23 1.80
CA GLY A 77 -1.42 -6.26 0.35
C GLY A 77 -1.14 -7.65 -0.22
N ALA A 78 -0.08 -8.33 0.21
CA ALA A 78 0.25 -9.68 -0.27
C ALA A 78 -0.82 -10.72 0.14
N ALA A 79 -1.32 -10.63 1.38
CA ALA A 79 -2.40 -11.49 1.86
C ALA A 79 -3.71 -11.24 1.10
N GLY A 80 -4.05 -9.97 0.85
CA GLY A 80 -5.21 -9.58 0.03
C GLY A 80 -5.09 -10.07 -1.41
N LEU A 81 -3.90 -9.97 -2.01
CA LEU A 81 -3.64 -10.50 -3.35
C LEU A 81 -3.85 -12.02 -3.41
N ALA A 82 -3.32 -12.76 -2.43
CA ALA A 82 -3.49 -14.20 -2.34
C ALA A 82 -4.97 -14.61 -2.20
N LEU A 83 -5.73 -13.87 -1.38
CA LEU A 83 -7.18 -14.07 -1.22
C LEU A 83 -7.94 -13.76 -2.52
N GLY A 84 -7.59 -12.67 -3.22
CA GLY A 84 -8.20 -12.30 -4.51
C GLY A 84 -7.95 -13.36 -5.59
N ILE A 85 -6.73 -13.88 -5.69
CA ILE A 85 -6.37 -14.98 -6.60
C ILE A 85 -7.13 -16.25 -6.24
N ALA A 86 -7.22 -16.60 -4.95
CA ALA A 86 -7.96 -17.77 -4.50
C ALA A 86 -9.46 -17.69 -4.82
N ALA A 87 -10.07 -16.50 -4.67
CA ALA A 87 -11.46 -16.26 -5.03
C ALA A 87 -11.71 -16.41 -6.54
N MET A 88 -10.79 -15.90 -7.38
CA MET A 88 -10.86 -16.10 -8.83
C MET A 88 -10.75 -17.58 -9.21
N PHE A 89 -9.81 -18.32 -8.60
CA PHE A 89 -9.65 -19.75 -8.82
C PHE A 89 -10.90 -20.54 -8.39
N ALA A 90 -11.51 -20.18 -7.27
CA ALA A 90 -12.74 -20.82 -6.79
C ALA A 90 -13.94 -20.58 -7.72
N GLY A 91 -14.01 -19.42 -8.38
CA GLY A 91 -15.02 -19.12 -9.40
C GLY A 91 -14.76 -19.78 -10.76
N PHE A 92 -13.51 -20.18 -11.05
CA PHE A 92 -13.16 -20.94 -12.28
C PHE A 92 -13.21 -22.46 -12.11
N ALA A 93 -12.99 -22.97 -10.89
CA ALA A 93 -12.95 -24.39 -10.58
C ALA A 93 -14.34 -25.00 -10.29
N ARG A 94 -15.41 -24.20 -10.36
CA ARG A 94 -16.82 -24.60 -10.21
C ARG A 94 -17.53 -24.54 -11.55
#